data_AF-A0A959ZQ95-F1
#
_entry.id   AF-A0A959ZQ95-F1
#
_cell.length_a   1.000
_cell.length_b   1.000
_cell.length_c   1.000
_cell.angle_alpha   90.00
_cell.angle_beta   90.00
_cell.angle_gamma   90.00
#
_symmetry.space_group_name_H-M   'P 1'
#
loop_
_entity.id
_entity.type
_entity.pdbx_description
1 polymer ?
#
loop_
_entity_poly.entity_id
_entity_poly.type
_entity_poly.pdbx_seq_one_letter_code
_entity_poly.pdbx_strand_id
1 'polypeptide(L)'
;ALVSMHPDYVMLHTLYPRAPGRTDVICEWFFERRAVEAGDFDPTDAIDFWDQTNRQDWYVCELTQKGVGTTGYTAGRYSGEEGTVHEFDNLVAGKYMEGLSEKVEA
;
A
#
# COMPACT_ATOMS: atom_id res chain seq x y z
N ALA A 1 4.44 -7.30 -2.78
CA ALA A 1 4.23 -6.87 -1.38
C ALA A 1 5.08 -5.64 -1.14
N LEU A 2 4.60 -4.69 -0.34
CA LEU A 2 5.44 -3.65 0.26
C LEU A 2 6.18 -4.30 1.42
N VAL A 3 7.48 -4.03 1.55
CA VAL A 3 8.35 -4.67 2.53
C VAL A 3 8.88 -3.61 3.49
N SER A 4 8.49 -3.70 4.75
CA SER A 4 9.00 -2.89 5.85
C SER A 4 9.99 -3.72 6.65
N MET A 5 11.29 -3.48 6.41
CA MET A 5 12.36 -4.15 7.12
C MET A 5 12.73 -3.39 8.40
N HIS A 6 12.53 -4.02 9.55
CA HIS A 6 13.03 -3.53 10.83
C HIS A 6 14.20 -4.43 11.30
N PRO A 7 15.04 -3.96 12.25
CA PRO A 7 16.18 -4.74 12.73
C PRO A 7 15.81 -6.10 13.36
N ASP A 8 14.59 -6.24 13.86
CA ASP A 8 14.09 -7.32 14.70
C ASP A 8 12.84 -8.03 14.15
N TYR A 9 12.18 -7.45 13.15
CA TYR A 9 11.08 -8.08 12.40
C TYR A 9 10.99 -7.57 10.96
N VAL A 10 10.29 -8.31 10.12
CA VAL A 10 9.85 -7.84 8.79
C VAL A 10 8.33 -7.77 8.79
N MET A 11 7.80 -6.69 8.24
CA MET A 11 6.37 -6.52 8.04
C MET A 11 6.08 -6.43 6.54
N LEU A 12 5.10 -7.20 6.06
CA LEU A 12 4.64 -7.18 4.67
C LEU A 12 3.22 -6.62 4.58
N HIS A 13 3.02 -5.70 3.63
CA HIS A 13 1.68 -5.38 3.13
C HIS A 13 1.48 -6.01 1.76
N THR A 14 0.46 -6.86 1.64
CA THR A 14 0.01 -7.39 0.35
C THR A 14 -1.37 -6.84 0.01
N LEU A 15 -1.45 -6.11 -1.11
CA LEU A 15 -2.67 -5.44 -1.55
C LEU A 15 -3.36 -6.27 -2.64
N TYR A 16 -4.64 -6.57 -2.44
CA TYR A 16 -5.47 -7.30 -3.40
C TYR A 16 -6.61 -6.41 -3.89
N PRO A 17 -6.63 -6.01 -5.17
CA PRO A 17 -7.74 -5.24 -5.72
C PRO A 17 -9.00 -6.12 -5.78
N ARG A 18 -10.11 -5.63 -5.23
CA ARG A 18 -11.41 -6.32 -5.24
C ARG A 18 -12.42 -5.63 -6.16
N ALA A 19 -12.34 -4.30 -6.22
CA ALA A 19 -13.11 -3.43 -7.09
C ALA A 19 -12.37 -2.10 -7.28
N PRO A 20 -12.78 -1.21 -8.21
CA PRO A 20 -12.10 0.07 -8.43
C PRO A 20 -11.95 0.97 -7.20
N GLY A 21 -12.81 0.82 -6.18
CA GLY A 21 -12.74 1.56 -4.91
C GLY A 21 -12.62 0.67 -3.68
N ARG A 22 -12.15 -0.58 -3.84
CA ARG A 22 -11.99 -1.52 -2.72
C ARG A 22 -10.77 -2.40 -2.90
N THR A 23 -9.91 -2.37 -1.89
CA THR A 23 -8.68 -3.15 -1.80
C THR A 23 -8.64 -3.86 -0.45
N ASP A 24 -8.38 -5.16 -0.47
CA ASP A 24 -8.08 -5.89 0.76
C ASP A 24 -6.56 -5.78 1.01
N VAL A 25 -6.16 -5.39 2.22
CA VAL A 25 -4.74 -5.25 2.62
C VAL A 25 -4.43 -6.30 3.68
N ILE A 26 -3.57 -7.26 3.34
CA ILE A 26 -3.08 -8.27 4.28
C ILE A 26 -1.76 -7.78 4.87
N CYS A 27 -1.71 -7.72 6.20
CA CYS A 27 -0.54 -7.33 6.98
C CYS A 27 0.02 -8.56 7.68
N GLU A 28 1.29 -8.87 7.44
CA GLU A 28 1.97 -10.04 8.00
C GLU A 28 3.26 -9.60 8.70
N TRP A 29 3.50 -10.12 9.90
CA TRP A 29 4.72 -9.87 10.68
C TRP A 29 5.52 -11.16 10.77
N PHE A 30 6.81 -11.05 10.46
CA PHE A 30 7.76 -12.15 10.47
C PHE A 30 8.85 -11.85 11.48
N PHE A 31 9.04 -12.77 12.42
CA PHE A 31 10.04 -12.69 13.47
C PHE A 31 11.03 -13.85 13.35
N GLU A 32 12.25 -13.60 13.79
CA GLU A 32 13.26 -14.66 13.88
C GLU A 32 12.82 -15.74 14.86
N ARG A 33 12.98 -17.01 14.45
CA ARG A 33 12.50 -18.16 15.25
C ARG A 33 13.06 -18.17 16.67
N ARG A 34 14.35 -17.83 16.82
CA ARG A 34 15.03 -17.74 18.13
C ARG A 34 14.41 -16.70 19.06
N ALA A 35 13.84 -15.62 18.51
CA ALA A 35 13.18 -14.59 19.29
C ALA A 35 11.84 -15.10 19.79
N VAL A 36 11.05 -15.74 18.93
CA VAL A 36 9.76 -16.34 19.28
C VAL A 36 9.89 -17.45 20.32
N GLU A 37 10.97 -18.23 20.25
CA GLU A 37 11.26 -19.31 21.21
C GLU A 37 11.86 -18.79 22.53
N ALA A 38 12.20 -17.50 22.64
CA ALA A 38 12.58 -16.89 23.90
C ALA A 38 11.33 -16.75 24.80
N GLY A 39 11.44 -17.14 26.07
CA GLY A 39 10.29 -17.21 26.99
C GLY A 39 9.63 -15.86 27.33
N ASP A 40 10.19 -14.76 26.84
CA ASP A 40 9.79 -13.38 27.02
C ASP A 40 9.40 -12.69 25.69
N PHE A 41 9.18 -13.45 24.61
CA PHE A 41 8.76 -12.90 23.33
C PHE A 41 7.41 -12.18 23.43
N ASP A 42 7.41 -10.89 23.09
CA ASP A 42 6.22 -10.05 22.99
C ASP A 42 6.31 -9.16 21.73
N PRO A 43 5.50 -9.42 20.68
CA PRO A 43 5.50 -8.61 19.46
C PRO A 43 4.51 -7.44 19.50
N THR A 44 3.87 -7.19 20.65
CA THR A 44 2.73 -6.26 20.75
C THR A 44 3.12 -4.84 20.36
N ASP A 45 4.33 -4.39 20.67
CA ASP A 45 4.80 -3.04 20.33
C ASP A 45 4.82 -2.79 18.81
N ALA A 46 5.35 -3.74 18.04
CA ALA A 46 5.42 -3.70 16.59
C ALA A 46 4.02 -3.80 15.95
N ILE A 47 3.16 -4.66 16.51
CA ILE A 47 1.80 -4.85 16.01
C ILE A 47 0.95 -3.60 16.25
N ASP A 48 0.96 -3.06 17.47
CA ASP A 48 0.15 -1.90 17.85
C ASP A 48 0.57 -0.64 17.08
N PHE A 49 1.88 -0.43 16.90
CA PHE A 49 2.41 0.65 16.08
C PHE A 49 1.88 0.59 14.64
N TRP A 50 1.97 -0.59 14.01
CA TRP A 50 1.55 -0.76 12.63
C TRP A 50 0.02 -0.78 12.48
N ASP A 51 -0.76 -1.33 13.42
CA ASP A 51 -2.23 -1.24 13.39
C ASP A 51 -2.69 0.23 13.42
N GLN A 52 -2.11 1.03 14.33
CA GLN A 52 -2.43 2.45 14.40
C GLN A 52 -2.09 3.18 13.09
N THR A 53 -0.87 3.00 12.60
CA THR A 53 -0.38 3.68 11.38
C THR A 53 -1.20 3.26 10.16
N ASN A 54 -1.44 1.96 10.00
CA ASN A 54 -2.22 1.43 8.88
C ASN A 54 -3.64 2.00 8.86
N ARG A 55 -4.31 2.08 10.01
CA ARG A 55 -5.66 2.67 10.10
C ARG A 55 -5.68 4.13 9.68
N GLN A 56 -4.64 4.90 10.00
CA GLN A 56 -4.52 6.29 9.60
C GLN A 56 -4.33 6.40 8.08
N ASP A 57 -3.44 5.60 7.50
CA ASP A 57 -3.22 5.57 6.05
C ASP A 57 -4.48 5.18 5.28
N TRP A 58 -5.16 4.11 5.72
CA TRP A 58 -6.40 3.65 5.09
C TRP A 58 -7.49 4.71 5.15
N TYR A 59 -7.63 5.39 6.29
CA TYR A 59 -8.61 6.47 6.42
C TYR A 59 -8.35 7.61 5.44
N VAL A 60 -7.09 8.02 5.24
CA VAL A 60 -6.73 9.05 4.25
C VAL A 60 -7.01 8.55 2.83
N CYS A 61 -6.67 7.30 2.51
CA CYS A 61 -6.98 6.70 1.21
C CYS A 61 -8.50 6.69 0.93
N GLU A 62 -9.33 6.35 1.92
CA GLU A 62 -10.79 6.35 1.78
C GLU A 62 -11.34 7.77 1.57
N LEU A 63 -10.80 8.78 2.26
CA LEU A 63 -11.18 10.17 2.05
C LEU A 63 -10.78 10.66 0.65
N THR A 64 -9.55 10.34 0.21
CA THR A 64 -9.07 10.65 -1.14
C THR A 64 -9.97 10.01 -2.20
N GLN A 65 -10.32 8.73 -2.05
CA GLN A 65 -11.22 8.04 -2.98
C GLN A 65 -12.60 8.70 -3.06
N LYS A 66 -13.16 9.15 -1.92
CA LYS A 66 -14.42 9.90 -1.90
C LYS A 66 -14.29 11.23 -2.65
N GLY A 67 -13.19 11.96 -2.45
CA GLY A 67 -12.95 13.25 -3.11
C GLY A 67 -12.76 13.12 -4.63
N VAL A 68 -11.93 12.18 -5.06
CA VAL A 68 -11.64 11.89 -6.48
C VAL A 68 -12.90 11.43 -7.22
N GLY A 69 -13.83 10.75 -6.55
CA GLY A 69 -15.11 10.33 -7.13
C GLY A 69 -16.12 11.46 -7.39
N THR A 70 -15.81 12.71 -7.03
CA THR A 70 -16.73 13.85 -7.24
C THR A 70 -16.53 14.52 -8.60
N THR A 71 -17.57 15.21 -9.09
CA THR A 71 -17.49 15.97 -10.35
C THR A 71 -16.62 17.23 -10.27
N GLY A 72 -16.32 17.69 -9.06
CA GLY A 72 -15.47 18.87 -8.82
C GLY A 72 -13.98 18.55 -8.78
N TYR A 73 -13.61 17.27 -8.81
CA TYR A 73 -12.21 16.88 -8.80
C TYR A 73 -11.55 17.18 -10.15
N THR A 74 -10.33 17.70 -10.10
CA THR A 74 -9.42 17.83 -11.24
C THR A 74 -8.04 17.45 -10.76
N ALA A 75 -7.32 16.63 -11.54
CA ALA A 75 -5.99 16.17 -11.17
C ALA A 75 -5.03 17.35 -10.96
N GLY A 76 -4.39 17.38 -9.79
CA GLY A 76 -3.40 18.38 -9.42
C GLY A 76 -2.00 18.04 -9.95
N ARG A 77 -0.99 18.69 -9.39
CA ARG A 77 0.42 18.35 -9.61
C ARG A 77 0.99 17.75 -8.34
N TYR A 78 1.83 16.74 -8.49
CA TYR A 78 2.65 16.22 -7.41
C TYR A 78 3.64 17.29 -6.92
N SER A 79 3.88 17.29 -5.62
CA SER A 79 4.94 18.08 -4.99
C SER A 79 6.33 17.48 -5.25
N GLY A 80 7.39 18.21 -4.89
CA GLY A 80 8.77 17.71 -5.02
C GLY A 80 9.06 16.47 -4.16
N GLU A 81 8.29 16.25 -3.09
CA GLU A 81 8.45 15.11 -2.18
C GLU A 81 7.73 13.85 -2.69
N GLU A 82 6.90 13.97 -3.71
CA GLU A 82 6.04 12.90 -4.24
C GLU A 82 6.61 12.25 -5.51
N GLY A 83 7.94 12.30 -5.68
CA GLY A 83 8.62 11.75 -6.87
C GLY A 83 8.29 10.27 -7.11
N THR A 84 8.32 9.45 -6.06
CA THR A 84 8.01 8.00 -6.16
C THR A 84 6.53 7.74 -6.45
N VAL A 85 5.62 8.59 -5.96
CA VAL A 85 4.19 8.50 -6.28
C VAL A 85 3.96 8.78 -7.77
N HIS A 86 4.61 9.82 -8.29
CA HIS A 86 4.55 10.15 -9.70
C HIS A 86 5.14 9.05 -10.59
N GLU A 87 6.25 8.42 -10.18
CA GLU A 87 6.82 7.26 -10.87
C GLU A 87 5.85 6.07 -10.91
N PHE A 88 5.18 5.77 -9.78
CA PHE A 88 4.18 4.71 -9.71
C PHE A 88 2.97 4.98 -10.62
N ASP A 89 2.46 6.21 -10.63
CA ASP A 89 1.34 6.61 -11.48
C ASP A 89 1.68 6.43 -12.97
N ASN A 90 2.88 6.85 -13.38
CA ASN A 90 3.38 6.64 -14.74
C ASN A 90 3.54 5.16 -15.08
N LEU A 91 4.02 4.33 -14.14
CA LEU A 91 4.13 2.88 -14.34
C LEU A 91 2.75 2.25 -14.59
N VAL A 92 1.74 2.63 -13.79
CA VAL A 92 0.38 2.13 -13.95
C VAL A 92 -0.20 2.58 -15.30
N ALA A 93 -0.13 3.87 -15.62
CA ALA A 93 -0.61 4.41 -16.89
C ALA A 93 0.05 3.72 -18.10
N GLY A 94 1.36 3.49 -18.05
CA GLY A 94 2.10 2.76 -19.07
C GLY A 94 1.58 1.35 -19.27
N LYS A 95 1.34 0.60 -18.19
CA LYS A 95 0.78 -0.76 -18.26
C LYS A 95 -0.63 -0.82 -18.83
N TYR A 96 -1.48 0.17 -18.52
CA TYR A 96 -2.78 0.28 -19.16
C TYR A 96 -2.67 0.52 -20.67
N MET A 97 -1.74 1.38 -21.11
CA MET A 97 -1.52 1.66 -22.53
C MET A 97 -0.99 0.44 -23.31
N GLU A 98 -0.08 -0.33 -22.71
CA GLU A 98 0.40 -1.59 -23.27
C GLU A 98 -0.77 -2.57 -23.49
N GLY A 99 -1.56 -2.83 -22.44
CA GLY A 99 -2.68 -3.78 -22.52
C GLY A 99 -3.83 -3.34 -23.43
N LEU A 100 -4.00 -2.04 -23.68
CA LEU A 100 -4.94 -1.53 -24.68
C LEU A 100 -4.43 -1.75 -26.11
N SER A 101 -3.14 -1.55 -26.34
CA SER A 101 -2.51 -1.74 -27.65
C SER A 101 -2.57 -3.21 -28.09
N GLU A 102 -2.28 -4.15 -27.19
CA GLU A 102 -2.36 -5.60 -27.48
C GLU A 102 -3.76 -6.04 -27.92
N LYS A 103 -4.82 -5.42 -27.39
CA LYS A 103 -6.22 -5.72 -27.78
C LYS A 103 -6.64 -5.13 -29.11
N VAL A 104 -5.92 -4.13 -29.61
CA VAL A 104 -6.17 -3.53 -30.93
C VAL A 104 -5.49 -4.34 -32.04
N GLU A 105 -4.39 -5.02 -31.71
CA GLU A 105 -3.64 -5.86 -32.65
C GLU A 105 -4.17 -7.31 -32.76
N ALA A 106 -5.02 -7.75 -31.83
CA ALA A 106 -5.66 -9.07 -31.80
C ALA A 106 -7.04 -9.08 -32.49
#